data_AF-A0A0N4XXS2-F1
#
_entry.id   AF-A0A0N4XXS2-F1
#
_cell.length_a   1.000
_cell.length_b   1.000
_cell.length_c   1.000
_cell.angle_alpha   90.00
_cell.angle_beta   90.00
_cell.angle_gamma   90.00
#
_symmetry.space_group_name_H-M   'P 1'
#
loop_
_entity.id
_entity.type
_entity.pdbx_description
1 polymer ?
#
loop_
_entity_poly.entity_id
_entity_poly.type
_entity_poly.pdbx_seq_one_letter_code
_entity_poly.pdbx_strand_id
1 'polypeptide(L)'
;MTEQIILDGKQLRLRLLYEFRKHVNARDAAKNICEAMGPSTVSYDTAKVWSRKFKNDTFDKRPGRRIVLEEERLLELIEEDSRRDTRSLAEEL
;
A
#
# COMPACT_ATOMS: atom_id res chain seq x y z
N MET A 1 -0.71 -19.55 -29.20
CA MET A 1 -0.03 -18.32 -28.76
C MET A 1 -0.87 -17.76 -27.62
N THR A 2 -0.42 -17.85 -26.36
CA THR A 2 -1.15 -17.27 -25.23
C THR A 2 -0.87 -15.78 -25.20
N GLU A 3 -1.88 -14.96 -25.47
CA GLU A 3 -1.81 -13.50 -25.28
C GLU A 3 -1.48 -13.22 -23.82
N GLN A 4 -0.31 -12.61 -23.57
CA GLN A 4 0.01 -12.08 -22.24
C GLN A 4 -0.76 -10.78 -22.07
N ILE A 5 -1.70 -10.77 -21.13
CA ILE A 5 -2.38 -9.54 -20.74
C ILE A 5 -1.40 -8.78 -19.85
N ILE A 6 -0.88 -7.64 -20.34
CA ILE A 6 -0.01 -6.77 -19.53
C ILE A 6 -0.89 -6.03 -18.52
N LEU A 7 -0.83 -6.49 -17.26
CA LEU A 7 -1.50 -5.84 -16.14
C LEU A 7 -0.60 -4.78 -15.52
N ASP A 8 -1.15 -3.59 -15.29
CA ASP A 8 -0.53 -2.63 -14.37
C ASP A 8 -0.51 -3.19 -12.93
N GLY A 9 0.45 -2.74 -12.13
CA GLY A 9 0.59 -3.15 -10.74
C GLY A 9 -0.69 -2.91 -9.91
N LYS A 10 -1.50 -1.90 -10.22
CA LYS A 10 -2.81 -1.70 -9.57
C LYS A 10 -3.82 -2.78 -9.98
N GLN A 11 -3.88 -3.11 -11.26
CA GLN A 11 -4.81 -4.12 -11.78
C GLN A 11 -4.47 -5.50 -11.21
N LEU A 12 -3.17 -5.83 -11.09
CA LEU A 12 -2.73 -7.06 -10.45
C LEU A 12 -3.15 -7.13 -8.97
N ARG A 13 -3.00 -6.03 -8.23
CA ARG A 13 -3.41 -5.96 -6.81
C ARG A 13 -4.92 -6.12 -6.64
N LEU A 14 -5.71 -5.47 -7.51
CA LEU A 14 -7.17 -5.62 -7.53
C LEU A 14 -7.57 -7.07 -7.80
N ARG A 15 -6.89 -7.75 -8.73
CA ARG A 15 -7.13 -9.16 -9.02
C ARG A 15 -6.78 -10.05 -7.82
N LEU A 16 -5.64 -9.81 -7.16
CA LEU A 16 -5.25 -10.52 -5.94
C LEU A 16 -6.25 -10.28 -4.79
N LEU A 17 -6.77 -9.05 -4.65
CA LEU A 17 -7.79 -8.72 -3.66
C LEU A 17 -9.10 -9.48 -3.95
N TYR A 18 -9.49 -9.58 -5.22
CA TYR A 18 -10.67 -10.34 -5.63
C TYR A 18 -10.57 -11.83 -5.25
N GLU A 19 -9.45 -12.50 -5.57
CA GLU A 19 -9.24 -13.90 -5.16
C GLU A 19 -9.17 -14.05 -3.63
N PHE A 20 -8.56 -13.09 -2.93
CA PHE A 20 -8.55 -13.07 -1.46
C PHE A 20 -9.96 -12.97 -0.86
N ARG A 21 -10.84 -12.13 -1.43
CA ARG A 21 -12.25 -12.01 -1.00
C ARG A 21 -13.08 -13.26 -1.29
N LYS A 22 -12.66 -14.09 -2.24
CA LYS A 22 -13.21 -15.44 -2.47
C LYS A 22 -12.68 -16.49 -1.48
N HIS A 23 -11.86 -16.08 -0.50
CA HIS A 23 -11.20 -16.96 0.48
C HIS A 23 -10.25 -17.99 -0.16
N VAL A 24 -9.74 -17.70 -1.36
CA VAL A 24 -8.75 -18.53 -2.04
C VAL A 24 -7.38 -18.31 -1.39
N ASN A 25 -6.62 -19.39 -1.16
CA ASN A 25 -5.27 -19.29 -0.60
C ASN A 25 -4.28 -18.69 -1.63
N ALA A 26 -3.12 -18.21 -1.16
CA ALA A 26 -2.16 -17.51 -2.02
C ALA A 26 -1.62 -18.36 -3.19
N ARG A 27 -1.50 -19.68 -3.03
CA ARG A 27 -1.02 -20.58 -4.09
C ARG A 27 -2.06 -20.69 -5.19
N ASP A 28 -3.30 -20.97 -4.82
CA ASP A 28 -4.40 -21.11 -5.78
C ASP A 28 -4.75 -19.78 -6.43
N ALA A 29 -4.65 -18.67 -5.70
CA ALA A 29 -4.82 -17.33 -6.27
C ALA A 29 -3.75 -17.04 -7.33
N ALA A 30 -2.48 -17.37 -7.08
CA ALA A 30 -1.41 -17.18 -8.06
C ALA A 30 -1.62 -18.05 -9.31
N LYS A 31 -2.04 -19.32 -9.10
CA LYS A 31 -2.38 -20.24 -10.18
C LYS A 31 -3.53 -19.71 -11.04
N ASN A 32 -4.66 -19.35 -10.42
CA ASN A 32 -5.84 -18.83 -11.11
C ASN A 32 -5.51 -17.57 -11.94
N ILE A 33 -4.67 -16.69 -11.40
CA ILE A 33 -4.24 -15.48 -12.10
C ILE A 33 -3.34 -15.82 -13.30
N CYS A 34 -2.37 -16.71 -13.13
CA CYS A 34 -1.50 -17.12 -14.23
C CYS A 34 -2.25 -17.88 -15.33
N GLU A 35 -3.24 -18.70 -14.96
CA GLU A 35 -4.11 -19.40 -15.92
C GLU A 35 -4.98 -18.41 -16.72
N ALA A 36 -5.47 -17.35 -16.08
CA ALA A 36 -6.35 -16.37 -16.73
C ALA A 36 -5.61 -15.29 -17.54
N MET A 37 -4.43 -14.86 -17.10
CA MET A 37 -3.75 -13.65 -17.61
C MET A 37 -2.45 -13.94 -18.35
N GLY A 38 -1.93 -15.17 -18.21
CA GLY A 38 -0.70 -15.61 -18.85
C GLY A 38 0.29 -16.20 -17.85
N PRO A 39 1.16 -17.14 -18.29
CA PRO A 39 2.19 -17.70 -17.45
C PRO A 39 3.06 -16.61 -16.82
N SER A 40 3.48 -16.81 -15.57
CA SER A 40 4.37 -15.90 -14.84
C SER A 40 3.82 -14.50 -14.56
N THR A 41 2.51 -14.26 -14.71
CA THR A 41 1.85 -12.98 -14.35
C THR A 41 2.07 -12.63 -12.87
N VAL A 42 2.01 -13.64 -11.99
CA VAL A 42 2.23 -13.43 -10.56
C VAL A 42 2.92 -14.63 -9.93
N SER A 43 3.95 -14.36 -9.12
CA SER A 43 4.60 -15.41 -8.34
C SER A 43 3.80 -15.75 -7.09
N TYR A 44 4.02 -16.95 -6.56
CA TYR A 44 3.49 -17.35 -5.24
C TYR A 44 3.90 -16.37 -4.13
N ASP A 45 5.17 -15.92 -4.13
CA ASP A 45 5.67 -15.01 -3.09
C ASP A 45 4.98 -13.65 -3.15
N THR A 46 4.74 -13.14 -4.36
CA THR A 46 3.94 -11.92 -4.57
C THR A 46 2.54 -12.09 -4.00
N ALA A 47 1.85 -13.18 -4.36
CA ALA A 47 0.49 -13.46 -3.84
C ALA A 47 0.48 -13.57 -2.31
N LYS A 48 1.46 -14.26 -1.72
CA LYS A 48 1.60 -14.44 -0.27
C LYS A 48 1.80 -13.12 0.47
N VAL A 49 2.66 -12.23 -0.05
CA VAL A 49 2.88 -10.90 0.54
C VAL A 49 1.59 -10.07 0.51
N TRP A 50 0.88 -10.07 -0.63
CA TRP A 50 -0.38 -9.34 -0.76
C TRP A 50 -1.49 -9.90 0.14
N SER A 51 -1.63 -11.22 0.23
CA SER A 51 -2.58 -11.84 1.17
C SER A 51 -2.33 -11.43 2.62
N ARG A 52 -1.06 -11.28 3.04
CA ARG A 52 -0.73 -10.76 4.38
C ARG A 52 -1.11 -9.29 4.54
N LYS A 53 -0.85 -8.46 3.52
CA LYS A 53 -1.23 -7.04 3.52
C LYS A 53 -2.75 -6.84 3.61
N PHE A 54 -3.52 -7.66 2.89
CA PHE A 54 -4.98 -7.63 2.92
C PHE A 54 -5.55 -8.05 4.28
N LYS A 55 -4.97 -9.07 4.92
CA LYS A 55 -5.36 -9.47 6.29
C LYS A 55 -5.14 -8.36 7.32
N ASN A 56 -4.07 -7.58 7.15
CA ASN A 56 -3.70 -6.53 8.09
C ASN A 56 -4.36 -5.17 7.77
N ASP A 57 -5.21 -5.08 6.74
CA ASP A 57 -5.79 -3.82 6.23
C ASP A 57 -4.74 -2.72 5.98
N THR A 58 -3.52 -3.13 5.61
CA THR A 58 -2.37 -2.25 5.37
C THR A 58 -2.11 -2.01 3.89
N PHE A 59 -3.04 -2.43 3.01
CA PHE A 59 -2.84 -2.41 1.57
C PHE A 59 -3.02 -1.02 0.95
N ASP A 60 -3.80 -0.13 1.58
CA ASP A 60 -3.95 1.29 1.19
C ASP A 60 -3.02 2.24 1.96
N LYS A 61 -2.42 1.77 3.05
CA LYS A 61 -1.41 2.54 3.78
C LYS A 61 -0.11 2.51 2.98
N ARG A 62 0.09 3.52 2.13
CA ARG A 62 1.44 3.87 1.70
C ARG A 62 2.27 3.99 2.98
N PRO A 63 3.45 3.35 3.08
CA PRO A 63 4.41 3.75 4.08
C PRO A 63 4.84 5.18 3.72
N GLY A 64 4.03 6.16 4.11
CA GLY A 64 4.46 7.54 4.14
C GLY A 64 5.67 7.62 5.04
N ARG A 65 6.54 8.61 4.78
CA ARG A 65 7.57 8.97 5.74
C ARG A 65 6.87 9.14 7.09
N ARG A 66 7.30 8.40 8.11
CA ARG A 66 6.82 8.63 9.48
C ARG A 66 7.31 10.02 9.85
N ILE A 67 6.44 11.02 9.73
CA ILE A 67 6.69 12.37 10.21
C ILE A 67 6.44 12.26 11.70
N VAL A 68 7.51 12.24 12.49
CA VAL A 68 7.42 12.46 13.93
C VAL A 68 7.35 13.97 14.07
N LEU A 69 6.13 14.50 14.10
CA LEU A 69 5.85 15.88 14.42
C LEU A 69 5.33 15.88 15.85
N GLU A 70 5.92 16.69 16.73
CA GLU A 70 5.34 16.98 18.04
C GLU A 70 4.18 17.96 17.84
N GLU A 71 3.00 17.42 17.52
CA GLU A 71 1.80 18.23 17.20
C GLU A 71 1.42 19.17 18.35
N GLU A 72 1.57 18.72 19.59
CA GLU A 72 1.31 19.50 20.81
C GLU A 72 2.20 20.74 20.89
N ARG A 73 3.51 20.58 20.67
CA ARG A 73 4.48 21.68 20.72
C ARG A 73 4.34 22.62 19.52
N LEU A 74 3.98 22.10 18.34
CA LEU A 74 3.64 22.93 17.19
C LEU A 74 2.39 23.77 17.45
N LEU A 75 1.37 23.21 18.09
CA LEU A 75 0.15 23.92 18.46
C LEU A 75 0.43 25.05 19.45
N GLU A 76 1.24 24.79 20.49
CA GLU A 76 1.65 25.82 21.46
C GLU A 76 2.35 27.02 20.78
N LEU A 77 3.27 26.76 19.83
CA LEU A 77 3.98 27.83 19.10
C LEU A 77 3.06 28.67 18.21
N ILE A 78 2.02 28.05 17.63
CA ILE A 78 1.01 28.74 16.80
C ILE A 78 0.05 29.55 17.67
N GLU A 79 -0.34 29.02 18.83
CA GLU A 79 -1.19 29.73 19.80
C GLU A 79 -0.47 30.94 20.41
N GLU A 80 0.84 30.83 20.66
CA GLU A 80 1.68 31.93 21.13
C GLU A 80 1.81 33.05 20.08
N ASP A 81 2.15 32.69 18.84
CA ASP A 81 2.18 33.65 17.73
C ASP A 81 1.83 33.00 16.38
N SER A 82 0.57 33.21 15.98
CA SER A 82 0.03 32.74 14.70
C SER A 82 0.69 33.33 13.45
N ARG A 83 1.55 34.36 13.58
CA ARG A 83 2.26 34.99 12.44
C ARG A 83 3.64 34.42 12.18
N ARG A 84 4.10 33.46 12.99
CA ARG A 84 5.41 32.81 12.81
C ARG A 84 5.52 32.14 11.44
N ASP A 85 6.68 32.29 10.81
CA ASP A 85 6.97 31.62 9.56
C ASP A 85 7.38 30.16 9.79
N THR A 86 7.22 29.33 8.75
CA THR A 86 7.50 27.90 8.82
C THR A 86 8.98 27.58 9.12
N ARG A 87 9.91 28.52 8.83
CA ARG A 87 11.34 28.33 9.12
C ARG A 87 11.62 28.47 10.61
N SER A 88 11.06 29.51 11.21
CA SER A 88 11.17 29.81 12.64
C SER A 88 10.54 28.69 13.47
N LEU A 89 9.35 28.20 13.05
CA LEU A 89 8.71 27.04 13.68
C LEU A 89 9.56 25.77 13.58
N ALA A 90 10.30 25.56 12.49
CA ALA A 90 11.15 24.38 12.32
C ALA A 90 12.47 24.46 13.11
N GLU A 91 12.95 25.65 13.48
CA GLU A 91 14.09 25.81 14.38
C GLU A 91 13.69 25.57 15.85
N GLU A 92 12.43 25.87 16.17
CA GLU A 92 11.84 25.72 17.50
C GLU A 92 11.09 24.39 17.69
N LEU A 93 11.14 23.47 16.72
CA LEU A 93 10.60 22.10 16.77
C LEU A 93 11.72 21.07 16.76
#